data_AF-R7VCJ2-F1
#
_entry.id   AF-R7VCJ2-F1
#
_cell.length_a   1.000
_cell.length_b   1.000
_cell.length_c   1.000
_cell.angle_alpha   90.00
_cell.angle_beta   90.00
_cell.angle_gamma   90.00
#
_symmetry.space_group_name_H-M   'P 1'
#
loop_
_entity.id
_entity.type
_entity.pdbx_description
1 polymer ?
#
loop_
_entity_poly.entity_id
_entity_poly.type
_entity_poly.pdbx_seq_one_letter_code
_entity_poly.pdbx_strand_id
1 'polypeptide(L)'
;MTDITLLLPDDSTISCHKLVLVASSSFFETMFHSGMKESIDKYIKLEFSDADTIRKLVEFIYSGEINVNEDNVQTLVAASEFLLMRDLKAYCEDFLTTLIRSSNHQELCTFGKKFNLKNLLSSAHDFYLSHFMEFVEKPAFEALTEEQLVEVISDDRLNAENEDIVFTSVVRWVNVDPEQRKEAFPRIAPFIRFPLCTQKTLSMNVIWEPLMWN
;
A
#
# COMPACT_ATOMS: atom_id res chain seq x y z
N MET A 1 -19.02 34.39 12.66
CA MET A 1 -20.22 33.61 13.04
C MET A 1 -20.25 32.42 12.12
N THR A 2 -20.43 31.22 12.66
CA THR A 2 -20.51 29.97 11.90
C THR A 2 -21.82 29.91 11.10
N ASP A 3 -21.78 29.32 9.91
CA ASP A 3 -22.90 29.25 8.96
C ASP A 3 -23.27 27.81 8.55
N ILE A 4 -22.60 26.81 9.15
CA ILE A 4 -22.93 25.40 9.03
C ILE A 4 -22.60 24.62 10.30
N THR A 5 -23.34 23.54 10.53
CA THR A 5 -23.12 22.59 11.62
C THR A 5 -22.93 21.19 11.04
N LEU A 6 -21.79 20.57 11.36
CA LEU A 6 -21.51 19.18 11.03
C LEU A 6 -22.04 18.28 12.16
N LEU A 7 -22.82 17.26 11.83
CA LEU A 7 -23.32 16.22 12.72
C LEU A 7 -22.42 14.98 12.59
N LEU A 8 -21.89 14.53 13.72
CA LEU A 8 -20.91 13.45 13.80
C LEU A 8 -21.61 12.12 14.11
N PRO A 9 -20.94 10.96 13.92
CA PRO A 9 -21.53 9.65 14.17
C PRO A 9 -21.94 9.38 15.63
N ASP A 10 -21.38 10.13 16.58
CA ASP A 10 -21.69 10.06 18.01
C ASP A 10 -22.79 11.05 18.44
N ASP A 11 -23.57 11.56 17.48
CA ASP A 11 -24.62 12.59 17.63
C ASP A 11 -24.12 13.95 18.14
N SER A 12 -22.82 14.11 18.32
CA SER A 12 -22.23 15.41 18.64
C SER A 12 -22.18 16.32 17.41
N THR A 13 -21.91 17.60 17.61
CA THR A 13 -21.87 18.58 16.53
C THR A 13 -20.64 19.46 16.56
N ILE A 14 -20.25 19.99 15.39
CA ILE A 14 -19.21 21.01 15.23
C ILE A 14 -19.77 22.14 14.39
N SER A 15 -19.73 23.37 14.91
CA SER A 15 -20.08 24.57 14.13
C SER A 15 -18.87 25.08 13.35
N CYS A 16 -19.04 25.29 12.04
CA CYS A 16 -17.98 25.65 11.10
C CYS A 16 -18.38 26.83 10.20
N HIS A 17 -17.41 27.30 9.41
CA HIS A 17 -17.58 28.27 8.33
C HIS A 17 -17.49 27.54 6.99
N LYS A 18 -18.53 27.60 6.15
CA LYS A 18 -18.56 26.98 4.82
C LYS A 18 -17.34 27.40 4.00
N LEU A 19 -17.01 28.69 4.03
CA LEU A 19 -15.87 29.26 3.29
C LEU A 19 -14.54 28.56 3.64
N VAL A 20 -14.28 28.29 4.92
CA VAL A 20 -13.03 27.66 5.36
C VAL A 20 -13.00 26.19 4.92
N LEU A 21 -14.12 25.46 5.07
CA LEU A 21 -14.22 24.06 4.63
C LEU A 21 -14.01 23.91 3.12
N VAL A 22 -14.62 24.79 2.32
CA VAL A 22 -14.49 24.80 0.85
C VAL A 22 -13.06 25.13 0.42
N ALA A 23 -12.43 26.12 1.05
CA ALA A 23 -11.06 26.51 0.73
C ALA A 23 -10.05 25.36 0.94
N SER A 24 -10.32 24.47 1.88
CA SER A 24 -9.42 23.36 2.24
C SER A 24 -9.79 22.01 1.61
N SER A 25 -10.97 21.88 0.98
CA SER A 25 -11.45 20.58 0.49
C SER A 25 -12.47 20.71 -0.64
N SER A 26 -12.11 20.13 -1.79
CA SER A 26 -12.99 20.05 -2.96
C SER A 26 -14.24 19.20 -2.72
N PHE A 27 -14.22 18.31 -1.71
CA PHE A 27 -15.42 17.59 -1.28
C PHE A 27 -16.47 18.56 -0.74
N PHE A 28 -16.09 19.46 0.17
CA PHE A 28 -17.01 20.47 0.69
C PHE A 28 -17.41 21.50 -0.36
N GLU A 29 -16.48 21.87 -1.26
CA GLU A 29 -16.81 22.69 -2.43
C GLU A 29 -17.93 22.07 -3.27
N THR A 30 -17.77 20.81 -3.65
CA THR A 30 -18.76 20.08 -4.45
C THR A 30 -20.08 19.93 -3.68
N MET A 31 -20.01 19.55 -2.41
CA MET A 31 -21.18 19.37 -1.55
C MET A 31 -22.03 20.64 -1.47
N PHE A 32 -21.41 21.80 -1.21
CA PHE A 32 -22.14 23.06 -1.02
C PHE A 32 -22.60 23.71 -2.32
N HIS A 33 -22.01 23.37 -3.47
CA HIS A 33 -22.42 23.88 -4.78
C HIS A 33 -23.27 22.89 -5.61
N SER A 34 -23.54 21.70 -5.08
CA SER A 34 -24.27 20.63 -5.79
C SER A 34 -25.75 20.93 -6.08
N GLY A 35 -26.35 21.92 -5.39
CA GLY A 35 -27.80 22.18 -5.45
C GLY A 35 -28.66 21.10 -4.77
N MET A 36 -28.04 20.13 -4.09
CA MET A 36 -28.72 19.08 -3.32
C MET A 36 -29.15 19.59 -1.94
N LYS A 37 -29.88 18.76 -1.17
CA LYS A 37 -30.40 19.13 0.15
C LYS A 37 -29.30 19.66 1.08
N GLU A 38 -28.12 19.07 1.02
CA GLU A 38 -26.90 19.42 1.76
C GLU A 38 -26.37 20.83 1.43
N SER A 39 -26.67 21.37 0.24
CA SER A 39 -26.30 22.74 -0.12
C SER A 39 -27.18 23.79 0.59
N ILE A 40 -28.42 23.41 0.94
CA ILE A 40 -29.45 24.28 1.52
C ILE A 40 -29.52 24.11 3.04
N ASP A 41 -29.29 22.89 3.54
CA ASP A 41 -29.37 22.56 4.95
C ASP A 41 -28.23 23.20 5.77
N LYS A 42 -28.57 23.61 6.99
CA LYS A 42 -27.59 24.08 7.99
C LYS A 42 -26.89 22.93 8.72
N TYR A 43 -27.40 21.70 8.61
CA TYR A 43 -26.90 20.52 9.29
C TYR A 43 -26.48 19.47 8.27
N ILE A 44 -25.24 19.02 8.34
CA ILE A 44 -24.71 18.00 7.43
C ILE A 44 -24.16 16.84 8.25
N LYS A 45 -24.64 15.63 7.95
CA LYS A 45 -24.15 14.41 8.59
C LYS A 45 -22.88 13.93 7.91
N LEU A 46 -21.84 13.66 8.70
CA LEU A 46 -20.60 13.06 8.23
C LEU A 46 -20.46 11.66 8.84
N GLU A 47 -20.45 10.64 7.99
CA GLU A 47 -20.41 9.22 8.41
C GLU A 47 -19.24 8.44 7.79
N PHE A 48 -18.27 9.13 7.19
CA PHE A 48 -17.14 8.49 6.51
C PHE A 48 -16.06 7.95 7.46
N SER A 49 -16.05 8.41 8.71
CA SER A 49 -15.07 8.04 9.74
C SER A 49 -15.67 8.30 11.12
N ASP A 50 -14.94 7.93 12.18
CA ASP A 50 -15.35 8.16 13.56
C ASP A 50 -15.31 9.65 13.94
N ALA A 51 -16.01 9.99 15.02
CA ALA A 51 -16.17 11.37 15.48
C ALA A 51 -14.84 12.05 15.86
N ASP A 52 -13.87 11.31 16.41
CA ASP A 52 -12.57 11.84 16.82
C ASP A 52 -11.70 12.18 15.60
N THR A 53 -11.67 11.29 14.61
CA THR A 53 -11.00 11.55 13.33
C THR A 53 -11.60 12.78 12.63
N ILE A 54 -12.93 12.88 12.56
CA ILE A 54 -13.61 14.03 11.95
C ILE A 54 -13.24 15.33 12.67
N ARG A 55 -13.24 15.34 14.03
CA ARG A 55 -12.81 16.52 14.80
C ARG A 55 -11.38 16.93 14.46
N LYS A 56 -10.43 15.99 14.49
CA LYS A 56 -9.03 16.27 14.18
C LYS A 56 -8.84 16.86 12.79
N LEU A 57 -9.59 16.38 11.80
CA LEU A 57 -9.55 16.92 10.44
C LEU A 57 -10.15 18.32 10.35
N VAL A 58 -11.24 18.59 11.06
CA VAL A 58 -11.81 19.93 11.12
C VAL A 58 -10.85 20.88 11.84
N GLU A 59 -10.25 20.47 12.96
CA GLU A 59 -9.23 21.26 13.65
C GLU A 59 -8.05 21.57 12.72
N PHE A 60 -7.54 20.56 12.00
CA PHE A 60 -6.49 20.72 10.99
C PHE A 60 -6.86 21.72 9.90
N ILE A 61 -8.11 21.73 9.43
CA ILE A 61 -8.59 22.71 8.43
C ILE A 61 -8.44 24.16 8.94
N TYR A 62 -8.56 24.40 10.25
CA TYR A 62 -8.42 25.73 10.83
C TYR A 62 -7.00 26.06 11.30
N SER A 63 -6.26 25.08 11.81
CA SER A 63 -4.92 25.28 12.38
C SER A 63 -3.79 25.11 11.36
N GLY A 64 -4.00 24.29 10.33
CA GLY A 64 -2.94 23.80 9.45
C GLY A 64 -2.05 22.73 10.10
N GLU A 65 -2.36 22.29 11.32
CA GLU A 65 -1.55 21.35 12.10
C GLU A 65 -2.32 20.07 12.42
N ILE A 66 -1.70 18.92 12.21
CA ILE A 66 -2.24 17.61 12.57
C ILE A 66 -1.14 16.68 13.07
N ASN A 67 -1.40 15.97 14.16
CA ASN A 67 -0.47 14.99 14.69
C ASN A 67 -0.74 13.61 14.09
N VAL A 68 0.21 13.09 13.32
CA VAL A 68 0.14 11.78 12.67
C VAL A 68 1.00 10.78 13.45
N ASN A 69 0.48 9.58 13.67
CA ASN A 69 1.16 8.49 14.37
C ASN A 69 0.74 7.12 13.79
N GLU A 70 1.37 6.03 14.27
CA GLU A 70 1.10 4.68 13.75
C GLU A 70 -0.37 4.26 13.92
N ASP A 71 -1.05 4.75 14.96
CA ASP A 71 -2.44 4.36 15.27
C ASP A 71 -3.47 5.07 14.38
N ASN A 72 -3.19 6.28 13.92
CA ASN A 72 -4.17 7.11 13.20
C ASN A 72 -3.88 7.26 11.70
N VAL A 73 -2.66 6.97 11.23
CA VAL A 73 -2.23 7.33 9.88
C VAL A 73 -3.08 6.65 8.79
N GLN A 74 -3.44 5.38 8.96
CA GLN A 74 -4.27 4.68 7.98
C GLN A 74 -5.68 5.29 7.90
N THR A 75 -6.26 5.66 9.05
CA THR A 75 -7.58 6.33 9.11
C THR A 75 -7.50 7.72 8.47
N LEU A 76 -6.41 8.45 8.69
CA LEU A 76 -6.18 9.77 8.07
C LEU A 76 -5.98 9.68 6.55
N VAL A 77 -5.33 8.63 6.02
CA VAL A 77 -5.27 8.38 4.58
C VAL A 77 -6.69 8.17 4.02
N ALA A 78 -7.49 7.32 4.65
CA ALA A 78 -8.85 7.04 4.17
C ALA A 78 -9.73 8.29 4.19
N ALA A 79 -9.64 9.07 5.26
CA ALA A 79 -10.39 10.31 5.41
C ALA A 79 -9.93 11.43 4.46
N SER A 80 -8.62 11.57 4.27
CA SER A 80 -8.06 12.55 3.32
C SER A 80 -8.40 12.21 1.87
N GLU A 81 -8.48 10.92 1.52
CA GLU A 81 -9.03 10.48 0.22
C GLU A 81 -10.49 10.89 0.07
N PHE A 82 -11.33 10.62 1.07
CA PHE A 82 -12.75 10.97 1.04
C PHE A 82 -12.98 12.48 0.92
N LEU A 83 -12.24 13.27 1.70
CA LEU A 83 -12.31 14.74 1.69
C LEU A 83 -11.52 15.39 0.55
N LEU A 84 -10.87 14.60 -0.31
CA LEU A 84 -10.03 15.07 -1.42
C LEU A 84 -8.88 16.01 -0.98
N MET A 85 -8.33 15.78 0.21
CA MET A 85 -7.23 16.56 0.79
C MET A 85 -5.87 15.95 0.41
N ARG A 86 -5.42 16.22 -0.83
CA ARG A 86 -4.24 15.57 -1.43
C ARG A 86 -2.94 15.78 -0.64
N ASP A 87 -2.72 16.97 -0.11
CA ASP A 87 -1.48 17.29 0.62
C ASP A 87 -1.39 16.52 1.94
N LEU A 88 -2.52 16.40 2.66
CA LEU A 88 -2.59 15.58 3.87
C LEU A 88 -2.37 14.10 3.55
N LYS A 89 -2.97 13.62 2.45
CA LYS A 89 -2.78 12.23 2.00
C LYS A 89 -1.31 11.93 1.69
N ALA A 90 -0.64 12.83 0.96
CA ALA A 90 0.79 12.71 0.63
C ALA A 90 1.66 12.72 1.89
N TYR A 91 1.38 13.61 2.84
CA TYR A 91 2.08 13.64 4.13
C TYR A 91 1.92 12.34 4.92
N CYS A 92 0.70 11.78 4.97
CA CYS A 92 0.45 10.50 5.61
C CYS A 92 1.13 9.34 4.88
N GLU A 93 1.19 9.39 3.55
CA GLU A 93 1.91 8.43 2.73
C GLU A 93 3.41 8.42 3.04
N ASP A 94 4.04 9.60 3.11
CA ASP A 94 5.45 9.73 3.47
C ASP A 94 5.72 9.17 4.87
N PHE A 95 4.85 9.45 5.84
CA PHE A 95 4.96 8.86 7.17
C PHE A 95 4.87 7.33 7.15
N LEU A 96 3.92 6.75 6.38
CA LEU A 96 3.79 5.29 6.23
C LEU A 96 5.07 4.65 5.68
N THR A 97 5.81 5.33 4.80
CA THR A 97 7.08 4.80 4.26
C THR A 97 8.12 4.55 5.36
N THR A 98 8.10 5.35 6.42
CA THR A 98 9.02 5.21 7.56
C THR A 98 8.68 4.02 8.48
N LEU A 99 7.47 3.46 8.33
CA LEU A 99 6.95 2.37 9.15
C LEU A 99 7.07 0.99 8.49
N ILE A 100 7.64 0.92 7.28
CA ILE A 100 7.76 -0.35 6.54
C ILE A 100 8.68 -1.30 7.31
N ARG A 101 8.16 -2.50 7.58
CA ARG A 101 8.83 -3.57 8.32
C ARG A 101 8.49 -4.91 7.66
N SER A 102 9.36 -5.89 7.84
CA SER A 102 9.14 -7.24 7.29
C SER A 102 7.90 -7.95 7.84
N SER A 103 7.31 -7.45 8.95
CA SER A 103 6.07 -7.96 9.56
C SER A 103 4.79 -7.33 9.00
N ASN A 104 4.84 -6.08 8.51
CA ASN A 104 3.67 -5.33 8.05
C ASN A 104 3.69 -5.03 6.53
N HIS A 105 4.75 -5.42 5.82
CA HIS A 105 4.96 -5.14 4.40
C HIS A 105 3.76 -5.49 3.51
N GLN A 106 3.20 -6.70 3.67
CA GLN A 106 2.06 -7.16 2.86
C GLN A 106 0.79 -6.33 3.12
N GLU A 107 0.56 -5.98 4.38
CA GLU A 107 -0.58 -5.14 4.78
C GLU A 107 -0.44 -3.73 4.17
N LEU A 108 0.74 -3.12 4.29
CA LEU A 108 1.04 -1.80 3.72
C LEU A 108 0.97 -1.81 2.19
N CYS A 109 1.40 -2.87 1.51
CA CYS A 109 1.24 -2.99 0.06
C CYS A 109 -0.23 -3.07 -0.34
N THR A 110 -1.04 -3.84 0.38
CA THR A 110 -2.48 -3.95 0.14
C THR A 110 -3.17 -2.61 0.36
N PHE A 111 -2.82 -1.92 1.44
CA PHE A 111 -3.30 -0.59 1.78
C PHE A 111 -2.90 0.45 0.72
N GLY A 112 -1.63 0.44 0.31
CA GLY A 112 -1.10 1.32 -0.72
C GLY A 112 -1.78 1.12 -2.08
N LYS A 113 -2.07 -0.12 -2.48
CA LYS A 113 -2.86 -0.40 -3.69
C LYS A 113 -4.29 0.14 -3.57
N LYS A 114 -4.96 -0.09 -2.43
CA LYS A 114 -6.34 0.37 -2.18
C LYS A 114 -6.49 1.89 -2.30
N PHE A 115 -5.52 2.64 -1.76
CA PHE A 115 -5.55 4.10 -1.77
C PHE A 115 -4.65 4.74 -2.83
N ASN A 116 -4.08 3.95 -3.75
CA ASN A 116 -3.18 4.43 -4.81
C ASN A 116 -2.00 5.27 -4.28
N LEU A 117 -1.35 4.78 -3.23
CA LEU A 117 -0.16 5.37 -2.59
C LEU A 117 1.10 4.88 -3.30
N LYS A 118 1.50 5.60 -4.35
CA LYS A 118 2.60 5.18 -5.23
C LYS A 118 3.97 5.25 -4.56
N ASN A 119 4.23 6.28 -3.75
CA ASN A 119 5.49 6.41 -3.01
C ASN A 119 5.62 5.30 -1.96
N LEU A 120 4.52 4.96 -1.28
CA LEU A 120 4.49 3.84 -0.34
C LEU A 120 4.78 2.50 -1.04
N LEU A 121 4.15 2.24 -2.19
CA LEU A 121 4.37 1.01 -2.94
C LEU A 121 5.81 0.90 -3.45
N SER A 122 6.37 2.00 -3.96
CA SER A 122 7.78 2.04 -4.39
C SER A 122 8.72 1.78 -3.22
N SER A 123 8.50 2.44 -2.08
CA SER A 123 9.32 2.26 -0.88
C SER A 123 9.21 0.85 -0.31
N ALA A 124 8.02 0.24 -0.37
CA ALA A 124 7.81 -1.14 0.06
C ALA A 124 8.50 -2.14 -0.87
N HIS A 125 8.52 -1.87 -2.17
CA HIS A 125 9.27 -2.66 -3.14
C HIS A 125 10.79 -2.54 -2.88
N ASP A 126 11.32 -1.34 -2.72
CA ASP A 126 12.74 -1.11 -2.43
C ASP A 126 13.16 -1.78 -1.10
N PHE A 127 12.29 -1.72 -0.08
CA PHE A 127 12.49 -2.44 1.19
C PHE A 127 12.56 -3.95 0.97
N TYR A 128 11.64 -4.49 0.15
CA TYR A 128 11.59 -5.91 -0.17
C TYR A 128 12.88 -6.38 -0.86
N LEU A 129 13.35 -5.65 -1.87
CA LEU A 129 14.58 -5.97 -2.59
C LEU A 129 15.80 -5.95 -1.65
N SER A 130 15.88 -4.96 -0.76
CA SER A 130 17.00 -4.78 0.16
C SER A 130 17.05 -5.86 1.25
N HIS A 131 15.91 -6.40 1.65
CA HIS A 131 15.76 -7.42 2.69
C HIS A 131 15.31 -8.77 2.12
N PHE A 132 15.57 -9.04 0.84
CA PHE A 132 15.10 -10.23 0.13
C PHE A 132 15.35 -11.53 0.89
N MET A 133 16.55 -11.66 1.49
CA MET A 133 16.95 -12.81 2.31
C MET A 133 16.00 -13.08 3.49
N GLU A 134 15.41 -12.05 4.09
CA GLU A 134 14.43 -12.21 5.17
C GLU A 134 13.05 -12.64 4.66
N PHE A 135 12.73 -12.34 3.41
CA PHE A 135 11.44 -12.62 2.81
C PHE A 135 11.37 -14.01 2.19
N VAL A 136 12.44 -14.47 1.54
CA VAL A 136 12.52 -15.78 0.87
C VAL A 136 12.10 -16.94 1.77
N GLU A 137 12.38 -16.87 3.07
CA GLU A 137 12.03 -17.94 3.99
C GLU A 137 10.58 -17.89 4.48
N LYS A 138 9.87 -16.78 4.26
CA LYS A 138 8.55 -16.52 4.82
C LYS A 138 7.42 -17.05 3.91
N PRO A 139 6.28 -17.47 4.49
CA PRO A 139 5.08 -17.84 3.72
C PRO A 139 4.57 -16.73 2.79
N ALA A 140 4.86 -15.47 3.13
CA ALA A 140 4.51 -14.32 2.27
C ALA A 140 5.20 -14.39 0.89
N PHE A 141 6.43 -14.92 0.81
CA PHE A 141 7.11 -15.15 -0.47
C PHE A 141 6.41 -16.22 -1.30
N GLU A 142 6.01 -17.32 -0.67
CA GLU A 142 5.31 -18.43 -1.31
C GLU A 142 3.94 -18.01 -1.86
N ALA A 143 3.32 -16.99 -1.26
CA ALA A 143 2.03 -16.42 -1.66
C ALA A 143 2.10 -15.40 -2.82
N LEU A 144 3.30 -15.04 -3.30
CA LEU A 144 3.44 -14.11 -4.44
C LEU A 144 2.76 -14.66 -5.71
N THR A 145 2.21 -13.76 -6.52
CA THR A 145 1.80 -14.10 -7.90
C THR A 145 3.01 -14.21 -8.82
N GLU A 146 2.82 -14.79 -10.01
CA GLU A 146 3.88 -14.87 -11.03
C GLU A 146 4.41 -13.47 -11.38
N GLU A 147 3.51 -12.49 -11.57
CA GLU A 147 3.90 -11.13 -11.93
C GLU A 147 4.76 -10.47 -10.84
N GLN A 148 4.38 -10.64 -9.58
CA GLN A 148 5.13 -10.09 -8.45
C GLN A 148 6.49 -10.75 -8.29
N LEU A 149 6.57 -12.08 -8.52
CA LEU A 149 7.84 -12.79 -8.46
C LEU A 149 8.77 -12.32 -9.59
N VAL A 150 8.26 -12.17 -10.81
CA VAL A 150 9.03 -11.63 -11.95
C VAL A 150 9.53 -10.22 -11.67
N GLU A 151 8.67 -9.35 -11.12
CA GLU A 151 9.04 -7.97 -10.73
C GLU A 151 10.24 -7.97 -9.76
N VAL A 152 10.23 -8.85 -8.76
CA VAL A 152 11.32 -8.98 -7.78
C VAL A 152 12.60 -9.51 -8.41
N ILE A 153 12.55 -10.65 -9.11
CA ILE A 153 13.78 -11.32 -9.58
C ILE A 153 14.42 -10.63 -10.79
N SER A 154 13.66 -9.82 -11.53
CA SER A 154 14.17 -9.06 -12.67
C SER A 154 14.83 -7.74 -12.26
N ASP A 155 14.69 -7.31 -11.00
CA ASP A 155 15.29 -6.07 -10.51
C ASP A 155 16.78 -6.28 -10.16
N ASP A 156 17.65 -5.52 -10.82
CA ASP A 156 19.10 -5.58 -10.61
C ASP A 156 19.53 -5.15 -9.19
N ARG A 157 18.66 -4.47 -8.44
CA ARG A 157 18.90 -4.02 -7.05
C ARG A 157 18.59 -5.10 -6.02
N LEU A 158 18.10 -6.28 -6.44
CA LEU A 158 17.80 -7.40 -5.56
C LEU A 158 19.02 -7.79 -4.71
N ASN A 159 18.88 -7.70 -3.39
CA ASN A 159 19.95 -8.03 -2.45
C ASN A 159 19.92 -9.52 -2.09
N ALA A 160 20.44 -10.35 -3.00
CA ALA A 160 20.70 -11.78 -2.76
C ALA A 160 22.20 -12.02 -2.58
N GLU A 161 22.59 -12.98 -1.73
CA GLU A 161 24.03 -13.28 -1.53
C GLU A 161 24.69 -13.86 -2.80
N ASN A 162 23.90 -14.58 -3.61
CA ASN A 162 24.30 -15.17 -4.88
C ASN A 162 23.06 -15.57 -5.70
N GLU A 163 23.28 -15.90 -6.97
CA GLU A 163 22.21 -16.32 -7.89
C GLU A 163 21.64 -17.70 -7.53
N ASP A 164 22.39 -18.53 -6.79
CA ASP A 164 21.89 -19.83 -6.30
C ASP A 164 20.68 -19.65 -5.38
N ILE A 165 20.66 -18.60 -4.55
CA ILE A 165 19.53 -18.28 -3.68
C ILE A 165 18.33 -17.85 -4.51
N VAL A 166 18.51 -17.01 -5.53
CA VAL A 166 17.42 -16.57 -6.42
C VAL A 166 16.79 -17.79 -7.09
N PHE A 167 17.62 -18.65 -7.68
CA PHE A 167 17.16 -19.87 -8.33
C PHE A 167 16.44 -20.82 -7.37
N THR A 168 17.02 -21.11 -6.19
CA THR A 168 16.38 -22.00 -5.20
C THR A 168 15.09 -21.43 -4.65
N SER A 169 14.97 -20.09 -4.54
CA SER A 169 13.74 -19.40 -4.15
C SER A 169 12.63 -19.57 -5.19
N VAL A 170 12.94 -19.42 -6.48
CA VAL A 170 11.97 -19.65 -7.57
C VAL A 170 11.52 -21.12 -7.58
N VAL A 171 12.46 -22.07 -7.44
CA VAL A 171 12.13 -23.50 -7.35
C VAL A 171 11.22 -23.79 -6.15
N ARG A 172 11.50 -23.20 -4.99
CA ARG A 172 10.64 -23.31 -3.80
C ARG A 172 9.23 -22.78 -4.09
N TRP A 173 9.13 -21.61 -4.73
CA TRP A 173 7.83 -21.02 -5.08
C TRP A 173 7.03 -21.90 -6.05
N VAL A 174 7.67 -22.52 -7.04
CA VAL A 174 7.00 -23.47 -7.95
C VAL A 174 6.52 -24.71 -7.20
N ASN A 175 7.31 -25.21 -6.24
CA ASN A 175 6.98 -26.43 -5.49
C ASN A 175 5.81 -26.27 -4.51
N VAL A 176 5.38 -25.04 -4.20
CA VAL A 176 4.21 -24.78 -3.34
C VAL A 176 2.91 -25.18 -4.04
N ASP A 177 2.80 -24.94 -5.35
CA ASP A 177 1.67 -25.39 -6.16
C ASP A 177 2.18 -25.85 -7.55
N PRO A 178 2.73 -27.07 -7.63
CA PRO A 178 3.32 -27.56 -8.85
C PRO A 178 2.30 -27.65 -9.99
N GLU A 179 1.03 -27.95 -9.72
CA GLU A 179 0.04 -28.13 -10.77
C GLU A 179 -0.28 -26.82 -11.50
N GLN A 180 -0.27 -25.69 -10.81
CA GLN A 180 -0.51 -24.37 -11.42
C GLN A 180 0.78 -23.65 -11.84
N ARG A 181 1.87 -23.82 -11.08
CA ARG A 181 3.10 -23.02 -11.25
C ARG A 181 4.16 -23.69 -12.13
N LYS A 182 4.03 -24.97 -12.46
CA LYS A 182 4.97 -25.65 -13.38
C LYS A 182 5.08 -24.92 -14.72
N GLU A 183 3.95 -24.47 -15.28
CA GLU A 183 3.94 -23.73 -16.55
C GLU A 183 4.51 -22.31 -16.44
N ALA A 184 4.57 -21.74 -15.23
CA ALA A 184 5.15 -20.44 -14.98
C ALA A 184 6.69 -20.48 -15.00
N PHE A 185 7.31 -21.61 -14.61
CA PHE A 185 8.75 -21.70 -14.50
C PHE A 185 9.51 -21.33 -15.79
N PRO A 186 9.16 -21.84 -16.99
CA PRO A 186 9.83 -21.44 -18.23
C PRO A 186 9.70 -19.94 -18.55
N ARG A 187 8.66 -19.26 -18.04
CA ARG A 187 8.47 -17.81 -18.22
C ARG A 187 9.31 -17.00 -17.22
N ILE A 188 9.58 -17.55 -16.04
CA ILE A 188 10.35 -16.93 -14.96
C ILE A 188 11.85 -17.19 -15.14
N ALA A 189 12.23 -18.37 -15.64
CA ALA A 189 13.62 -18.80 -15.80
C ALA A 189 14.53 -17.81 -16.56
N PRO A 190 14.09 -17.11 -17.63
CA PRO A 190 14.92 -16.13 -18.34
C PRO A 190 15.40 -14.95 -17.48
N PHE A 191 14.74 -14.68 -16.36
CA PHE A 191 15.12 -13.61 -15.43
C PHE A 191 16.18 -14.06 -14.42
N ILE A 192 16.47 -15.37 -14.35
CA ILE A 192 17.54 -15.92 -13.50
C ILE A 192 18.85 -15.90 -14.30
N ARG A 193 19.91 -15.36 -13.69
CA ARG A 193 21.24 -15.29 -14.32
C ARG A 193 21.98 -16.62 -14.19
N PHE A 194 21.48 -17.67 -14.83
CA PHE A 194 22.05 -19.04 -14.77
C PHE A 194 23.58 -19.15 -14.88
N PRO A 195 24.30 -18.35 -15.69
CA PRO A 195 25.77 -18.38 -15.72
C PRO A 195 26.45 -18.04 -14.39
N LEU A 196 25.75 -17.38 -13.46
CA LEU A 196 26.24 -17.04 -12.12
C LEU A 196 25.89 -18.10 -11.06
N CYS A 197 25.07 -19.09 -11.40
CA CYS A 197 24.75 -20.20 -10.51
C CYS A 197 25.91 -21.21 -10.43
N THR A 198 26.10 -21.82 -9.26
CA THR A 198 27.12 -22.86 -9.09
C THR A 198 26.68 -24.17 -9.74
N GLN A 199 27.66 -24.92 -10.27
CA GLN A 199 27.40 -26.25 -10.85
C GLN A 199 26.75 -27.20 -9.85
N LYS A 200 27.05 -27.06 -8.54
CA LYS A 200 26.42 -27.85 -7.49
C LYS A 200 24.92 -27.57 -7.40
N THR A 201 24.52 -26.30 -7.31
CA THR A 201 23.12 -25.91 -7.20
C THR A 201 22.32 -26.24 -8.45
N LEU A 202 22.92 -26.03 -9.63
CA LEU A 202 22.36 -26.49 -10.89
C LEU A 202 22.21 -28.01 -10.87
N SER A 203 23.27 -28.79 -10.60
CA SER A 203 23.18 -30.25 -10.60
C SER A 203 22.22 -30.84 -9.57
N MET A 204 22.12 -30.28 -8.35
CA MET A 204 21.21 -30.78 -7.31
C MET A 204 19.73 -30.54 -7.64
N ASN A 205 19.43 -29.49 -8.41
CA ASN A 205 18.07 -29.13 -8.78
C ASN A 205 17.70 -29.50 -10.23
N VAL A 206 18.69 -29.69 -11.11
CA VAL A 206 18.56 -30.25 -12.47
C VAL A 206 18.16 -31.72 -12.43
N ILE A 207 18.39 -32.43 -11.30
CA ILE A 207 17.90 -33.80 -11.08
C ILE A 207 16.35 -33.86 -10.98
N TRP A 208 15.63 -32.72 -11.01
CA TRP A 208 14.16 -32.67 -11.03
C TRP A 208 13.57 -32.37 -12.44
N GLU A 209 14.07 -33.03 -13.49
CA GLU A 209 13.49 -33.00 -14.86
C GLU A 209 11.98 -33.38 -14.83
N PRO A 210 11.05 -32.48 -15.20
CA PRO A 210 10.61 -32.28 -16.59
C PRO A 210 10.26 -30.81 -16.94
N LEU A 211 10.64 -29.84 -16.10
CA LEU A 211 10.28 -28.42 -16.26
C LEU A 211 11.10 -27.65 -17.29
N MET A 212 12.23 -28.21 -17.74
CA MET A 212 13.18 -27.52 -18.63
C MET A 212 13.14 -28.00 -20.10
N TRP A 213 12.25 -28.93 -20.46
CA TRP A 213 12.24 -29.59 -21.78
C TRP A 213 10.96 -29.43 -22.63
N ASN A 214 10.04 -28.55 -22.26
CA ASN A 214 8.91 -28.19 -23.14
C ASN A 214 8.97 -26.74 -23.57
#